data_AF-A0A9E1UVI4-F1
#
_entry.id   AF-A0A9E1UVI4-F1
#
_cell.length_a   1.000
_cell.length_b   1.000
_cell.length_c   1.000
_cell.angle_alpha   90.00
_cell.angle_beta   90.00
_cell.angle_gamma   90.00
#
_symmetry.space_group_name_H-M   'P 1'
#
loop_
_entity.id
_entity.type
_entity.pdbx_description
1 polymer ?
#
loop_
_entity_poly.entity_id
_entity_poly.type
_entity_poly.pdbx_seq_one_letter_code
_entity_poly.pdbx_strand_id
1 'polypeptide(L)'
;MLENKSRASSWAVGLMWAGIAVSMAEIWAGHEMGAAGFAWGLGIILIGHVLGGAVTSAAGIIGTRHRVMSMTSTRLVLGNRGSAIPSLLNVLQLVGWAT
;
A
#
# COMPACT_ATOMS: atom_id res chain seq x y z
N MET A 1 -17.28 -20.69 -20.32
CA MET A 1 -16.64 -19.36 -20.42
C MET A 1 -15.54 -19.31 -19.37
N LEU A 2 -14.30 -19.64 -19.74
CA LEU A 2 -13.16 -19.52 -18.83
C LEU A 2 -12.69 -18.07 -18.91
N GLU A 3 -13.02 -17.28 -17.90
CA GLU A 3 -12.55 -15.91 -17.76
C GLU A 3 -11.01 -15.93 -17.73
N ASN A 4 -10.39 -15.46 -18.81
CA ASN A 4 -8.96 -15.24 -18.89
C ASN A 4 -8.62 -14.09 -17.93
N LYS A 5 -8.43 -14.41 -16.64
CA LYS A 5 -7.98 -13.44 -15.63
C LYS A 5 -6.55 -13.03 -15.96
N SER A 6 -6.43 -11.95 -16.75
CA SER A 6 -5.15 -11.38 -17.14
C SER A 6 -4.31 -11.09 -15.89
N ARG A 7 -3.11 -11.65 -15.85
CA ARG A 7 -2.12 -11.31 -14.83
C ARG A 7 -1.65 -9.90 -15.15
N ALA A 8 -1.85 -8.95 -14.23
CA ALA A 8 -1.41 -7.57 -14.45
C ALA A 8 0.09 -7.56 -14.77
N SER A 9 0.47 -6.93 -15.89
CA SER A 9 1.87 -6.75 -16.27
C SER A 9 2.58 -5.92 -15.21
N SER A 10 3.85 -6.25 -14.91
CA SER A 10 4.66 -5.48 -13.97
C SER A 10 4.73 -4.00 -14.32
N TRP A 11 4.67 -3.67 -15.62
CA TRP A 11 4.61 -2.28 -16.09
C TRP A 11 3.28 -1.61 -15.74
N ALA A 12 2.16 -2.31 -15.91
CA ALA A 12 0.84 -1.79 -15.55
C ALA A 12 0.70 -1.58 -14.04
N VAL A 13 1.26 -2.51 -13.24
CA VAL A 13 1.31 -2.37 -11.78
C VAL A 13 2.20 -1.17 -11.39
N GLY A 14 3.37 -1.02 -12.01
CA GLY A 14 4.25 0.13 -11.76
C GLY A 14 3.60 1.47 -12.07
N LEU A 15 2.93 1.59 -13.23
CA LEU A 15 2.19 2.80 -13.59
C LEU A 15 1.01 3.10 -12.66
N MET A 16 0.31 2.06 -12.20
CA MET A 16 -0.77 2.20 -11.21
C MET A 16 -0.23 2.77 -9.89
N TRP A 17 0.88 2.23 -9.39
CA TRP A 17 1.51 2.74 -8.17
C TRP A 17 2.03 4.16 -8.34
N ALA A 18 2.62 4.49 -9.49
CA ALA A 18 3.05 5.85 -9.81
C ALA A 18 1.87 6.84 -9.81
N GLY A 19 0.71 6.43 -10.33
CA GLY A 19 -0.51 7.24 -10.29
C GLY A 19 -1.04 7.46 -8.88
N ILE A 20 -1.01 6.44 -8.02
CA ILE A 20 -1.47 6.52 -6.63
C ILE A 20 -0.52 7.38 -5.77
N ALA A 21 0.79 7.33 -6.05
CA ALA A 21 1.82 8.06 -5.30
C ALA A 21 1.77 9.59 -5.50
N VAL A 22 0.98 10.10 -6.44
CA VAL A 22 0.74 11.53 -6.59
C VAL A 22 -0.52 11.90 -5.81
N SER A 23 -0.37 12.27 -4.54
CA SER A 23 -1.48 12.68 -3.68
C SER A 23 -1.17 13.92 -2.83
N MET A 24 -2.20 14.44 -2.15
CA MET A 24 -2.05 15.58 -1.25
C MET A 24 -1.13 15.26 -0.07
N ALA A 25 -1.08 13.99 0.37
CA ALA A 25 -0.26 13.57 1.49
C ALA A 25 1.24 13.77 1.20
N GLU A 26 1.70 13.52 -0.03
CA GLU A 26 3.09 13.74 -0.42
C GLU A 26 3.46 15.23 -0.46
N ILE A 27 2.53 16.09 -0.88
CA ILE A 27 2.75 17.55 -0.88
C ILE A 27 2.91 18.06 0.56
N TRP A 28 2.04 17.62 1.47
CA TRP A 28 2.12 17.95 2.89
C TRP A 28 3.39 17.41 3.53
N ALA A 29 3.74 16.15 3.27
CA ALA A 29 4.99 15.57 3.78
C ALA A 29 6.20 16.36 3.28
N GLY A 30 6.21 16.75 1.99
CA GLY A 30 7.27 17.59 1.42
C GLY A 30 7.37 18.97 2.08
N HIS A 31 6.25 19.59 2.41
CA HIS A 31 6.20 20.85 3.15
C HIS A 31 6.84 20.72 4.54
N GLU A 32 6.42 19.72 5.33
CA GLU A 32 6.96 19.49 6.68
C GLU A 32 8.45 19.14 6.67
N MET A 33 8.91 18.44 5.61
CA MET A 33 10.31 18.08 5.42
C MET A 33 11.17 19.26 4.92
N GLY A 34 10.57 20.40 4.57
CA GLY A 34 11.27 21.58 4.05
C GLY A 34 12.37 22.09 4.98
N ALA A 35 12.18 21.99 6.30
CA ALA A 35 13.15 22.41 7.30
C ALA A 35 14.42 21.54 7.36
N ALA A 36 14.37 20.29 6.89
CA ALA A 36 15.52 19.38 6.88
C ALA A 36 16.52 19.68 5.74
N GLY A 37 16.09 20.44 4.73
CA GLY A 37 16.87 20.73 3.52
C GLY A 37 16.73 19.63 2.44
N PHE A 38 16.94 20.02 1.19
CA PHE A 38 16.61 19.18 0.01
C PHE A 38 17.31 17.81 0.01
N ALA A 39 18.61 17.76 0.32
CA ALA A 39 19.38 16.52 0.31
C ALA A 39 18.92 15.52 1.39
N TRP A 40 18.66 16.01 2.61
CA TRP A 40 18.16 15.18 3.70
C TRP A 40 16.72 14.75 3.48
N GLY A 41 15.87 15.66 2.98
CA GLY A 41 14.49 15.33 2.62
C GLY A 41 14.43 14.21 1.59
N LEU A 42 15.23 14.30 0.53
CA LEU A 42 15.36 13.22 -0.46
C LEU A 42 15.84 11.91 0.17
N GLY A 43 16.85 11.96 1.05
CA GLY A 43 17.34 10.78 1.75
C GLY A 43 16.25 10.07 2.55
N ILE A 44 15.46 10.83 3.31
CA ILE A 44 14.34 10.30 4.12
C ILE A 44 13.26 9.69 3.21
N ILE A 45 12.89 10.36 2.11
CA ILE A 45 11.90 9.85 1.14
C ILE A 45 12.36 8.51 0.56
N LEU A 46 13.61 8.41 0.12
CA LEU A 46 14.16 7.18 -0.47
C LEU A 46 14.18 6.03 0.53
N ILE A 47 14.63 6.28 1.77
CA ILE A 47 14.64 5.27 2.83
C ILE A 47 13.22 4.81 3.15
N GLY A 48 12.28 5.75 3.28
CA GLY A 48 10.87 5.46 3.51
C GLY A 48 10.27 4.59 2.41
N HIS A 49 10.58 4.89 1.14
CA HIS A 49 10.10 4.10 0.00
C HIS A 49 10.67 2.68 -0.02
N VAL A 50 11.95 2.49 0.31
CA VAL A 50 12.55 1.15 0.38
C VAL A 50 11.90 0.32 1.48
N LEU A 51 11.74 0.90 2.68
CA LEU A 51 11.14 0.19 3.82
C LEU A 51 9.65 -0.10 3.60
N GLY A 52 8.87 0.91 3.19
CA GLY A 52 7.44 0.77 2.91
C GLY A 52 7.16 -0.14 1.71
N GLY A 53 7.97 -0.01 0.66
CA GLY A 53 7.91 -0.84 -0.53
C GLY A 53 8.21 -2.31 -0.24
N ALA A 54 9.17 -2.60 0.64
CA ALA A 54 9.48 -3.97 1.06
C ALA A 54 8.30 -4.65 1.75
N VAL A 55 7.66 -3.97 2.72
CA VAL A 55 6.49 -4.49 3.44
C VAL A 55 5.30 -4.69 2.51
N THR A 56 5.01 -3.71 1.66
CA THR A 56 3.90 -3.77 0.69
C THR A 56 4.12 -4.88 -0.33
N SER A 57 5.35 -5.07 -0.78
CA SER A 57 5.72 -6.17 -1.69
C SER A 57 5.54 -7.53 -1.02
N ALA A 58 5.95 -7.69 0.23
CA ALA A 58 5.74 -8.93 0.99
C ALA A 58 4.25 -9.27 1.13
N ALA A 59 3.41 -8.28 1.49
CA ALA A 59 1.96 -8.46 1.54
C ALA A 59 1.36 -8.82 0.16
N GLY A 60 1.84 -8.18 -0.91
CA GLY A 60 1.45 -8.49 -2.29
C GLY A 60 1.81 -9.93 -2.72
N ILE A 61 2.98 -10.43 -2.31
CA ILE A 61 3.39 -11.82 -2.57
C ILE A 61 2.44 -12.80 -1.87
N ILE A 62 2.05 -12.54 -0.63
CA ILE A 62 1.11 -13.39 0.11
C ILE A 62 -0.27 -13.39 -0.58
N GLY A 63 -0.80 -12.21 -0.91
CA GLY A 63 -2.10 -12.07 -1.58
C GLY A 63 -2.14 -12.74 -2.96
N THR A 64 -1.07 -12.62 -3.75
CA THR A 64 -0.98 -13.25 -5.08
C THR A 64 -0.79 -14.76 -5.01
N ARG A 65 -0.02 -15.28 -4.04
CA ARG A 65 0.16 -16.73 -3.84
C ARG A 65 -1.14 -17.42 -3.41
N HIS A 66 -1.86 -16.85 -2.45
CA HIS A 66 -3.10 -17.42 -1.93
C HIS A 66 -4.35 -16.99 -2.72
N ARG A 67 -4.22 -16.05 -3.65
CA ARG A 67 -5.32 -15.46 -4.44
C ARG A 67 -6.47 -14.93 -3.57
N VAL A 68 -6.11 -14.33 -2.44
CA VAL A 68 -7.05 -13.72 -1.49
C VAL A 68 -6.82 -12.23 -1.41
N MET A 69 -7.88 -11.50 -1.04
CA MET A 69 -7.78 -10.06 -0.78
C MET A 69 -6.86 -9.80 0.40
N SER A 70 -6.22 -8.61 0.42
CA SER A 70 -5.26 -8.20 1.46
C SER A 70 -5.79 -8.48 2.87
N MET A 71 -7.01 -8.04 3.15
CA MET A 71 -7.58 -8.21 4.48
C MET A 71 -7.95 -9.66 4.81
N THR A 72 -8.35 -10.45 3.81
CA THR A 72 -8.60 -11.88 3.98
C THR A 72 -7.31 -12.64 4.29
N SER A 73 -6.16 -12.19 3.80
CA SER A 73 -4.86 -12.80 4.12
C SER A 73 -4.54 -12.78 5.62
N THR A 74 -5.05 -11.78 6.36
CA THR A 74 -4.87 -11.68 7.82
C THR A 74 -5.54 -12.82 8.59
N ARG A 75 -6.52 -13.51 7.98
CA ARG A 75 -7.16 -14.70 8.56
C ARG A 75 -6.19 -15.85 8.80
N LEU A 76 -5.08 -15.91 8.03
CA LEU A 76 -4.05 -16.93 8.20
C LEU A 76 -3.44 -16.89 9.61
N VAL A 77 -3.38 -15.70 10.23
CA VAL A 77 -2.79 -15.50 11.56
C VAL A 77 -3.87 -15.28 12.62
N LEU A 78 -4.90 -14.47 12.33
CA LEU A 78 -5.90 -14.03 13.30
C LEU A 78 -7.19 -14.88 13.31
N GLY A 79 -7.31 -15.82 12.37
CA GLY A 79 -8.54 -16.59 12.17
C GLY A 79 -9.69 -15.78 11.56
N ASN A 80 -10.82 -16.45 11.34
CA ASN A 80 -11.96 -15.87 10.62
C ASN A 80 -12.57 -14.67 11.36
N ARG A 81 -12.82 -14.80 12.68
CA ARG A 81 -13.37 -13.73 13.51
C ARG A 81 -12.35 -12.62 13.80
N GLY A 82 -11.07 -12.96 14.01
CA GLY A 82 -10.03 -11.97 14.28
C GLY A 82 -9.73 -11.04 13.10
N SER A 83 -9.91 -11.52 11.87
CA SER A 83 -9.75 -10.68 10.66
C SER A 83 -10.75 -9.52 10.55
N ALA A 84 -11.83 -9.52 11.34
CA ALA A 84 -12.79 -8.42 11.36
C ALA A 84 -12.17 -7.12 11.91
N ILE A 85 -11.22 -7.22 12.84
CA ILE A 85 -10.56 -6.05 13.45
C ILE A 85 -9.77 -5.25 12.41
N PRO A 86 -8.78 -5.82 11.70
CA PRO A 86 -8.04 -5.05 10.70
C PRO A 86 -8.96 -4.63 9.54
N SER A 87 -10.00 -5.40 9.20
CA SER A 87 -11.02 -5.02 8.21
C SER A 87 -11.73 -3.72 8.60
N LEU A 88 -12.20 -3.64 9.85
CA LEU A 88 -12.89 -2.47 10.36
C LEU A 88 -11.97 -1.25 10.41
N LEU A 89 -10.74 -1.43 10.91
CA LEU A 89 -9.75 -0.36 10.96
C LEU A 89 -9.43 0.18 9.55
N ASN A 90 -9.32 -0.69 8.55
CA ASN A 90 -9.09 -0.26 7.17
C ASN A 90 -10.27 0.52 6.59
N VAL A 91 -11.51 0.12 6.89
CA VAL A 91 -12.70 0.90 6.48
C VAL A 91 -12.70 2.28 7.15
N LEU A 92 -12.45 2.34 8.45
CA LEU A 92 -12.37 3.62 9.18
C LEU A 92 -11.26 4.52 8.64
N GLN A 93 -10.10 3.96 8.31
CA GLN A 93 -9.01 4.68 7.67
C GLN A 93 -9.43 5.24 6.30
N LEU A 94 -10.08 4.43 5.46
CA LEU A 94 -10.54 4.87 4.14
C LEU A 94 -11.58 5.98 4.24
N VAL A 95 -12.49 5.90 5.21
CA VAL A 95 -13.45 6.98 5.48
C VAL A 95 -12.70 8.26 5.87
N GLY A 96 -11.75 8.18 6.81
CA GLY A 96 -10.94 9.34 7.21
C GLY A 96 -10.05 9.90 6.11
N TRP A 97 -9.70 9.11 5.09
CA TRP A 97 -8.96 9.55 3.91
C TRP A 97 -9.85 10.22 2.85
N ALA A 98 -11.13 9.87 2.79
CA ALA A 98 -12.06 10.37 1.77
C ALA A 98 -12.83 11.64 2.20
N THR A 99 -12.77 12.01 3.48
CA THR A 99 -13.39 13.21 4.07
C THR A 99 -12.41 14.35 4.21
#